data_AF-A0A482UKV0-F1
#
_entry.id   AF-A0A482UKV0-F1
#
_cell.length_a   1.000
_cell.length_b   1.000
_cell.length_c   1.000
_cell.angle_alpha   90.00
_cell.angle_beta   90.00
_cell.angle_gamma   90.00
#
_symmetry.space_group_name_H-M   'P 1'
#
loop_
_entity.id
_entity.type
_entity.pdbx_description
1 polymer ?
#
loop_
_entity_poly.entity_id
_entity_poly.type
_entity_poly.pdbx_seq_one_letter_code
_entity_poly.pdbx_strand_id
1 'polypeptide(L)' 'MYMILNPSNVFLLLGVASLLVAAKYEEIFPPELKELVFITDKAYTKQEILEMEADILTTLDYRITVPTIHSFLCR' A
#
# COMPACT_ATOMS: atom_id res chain seq x y z
N MET A 1 -20.59 4.09 -9.71
CA MET A 1 -20.44 5.41 -10.37
C MET A 1 -20.16 6.54 -9.37
N TYR A 2 -20.85 6.63 -8.22
CA TYR A 2 -20.56 7.65 -7.19
C TYR A 2 -19.28 7.42 -6.34
N MET A 3 -18.71 6.21 -6.32
CA MET A 3 -17.50 5.92 -5.53
C MET A 3 -16.18 6.38 -6.20
N ILE A 4 -16.17 6.60 -7.51
CA ILE A 4 -14.96 6.94 -8.28
C ILE A 4 -14.67 8.46 -8.25
N LEU A 5 -15.65 9.28 -7.85
CA LEU A 5 -15.58 10.75 -7.86
C LEU A 5 -15.28 11.37 -6.48
N ASN A 6 -15.10 10.56 -5.44
CA ASN A 6 -14.76 11.08 -4.11
C ASN A 6 -13.23 11.07 -3.93
N PRO A 7 -12.54 12.23 -3.91
CA PRO A 7 -11.08 12.28 -3.78
C PRO A 7 -10.57 11.55 -2.53
N SER A 8 -11.40 11.44 -1.49
CA SER A 8 -11.13 10.66 -0.28
C SER A 8 -10.85 9.18 -0.55
N ASN A 9 -11.45 8.59 -1.59
CA ASN A 9 -11.26 7.17 -1.91
C ASN A 9 -9.91 6.91 -2.59
N VAL A 10 -9.30 7.88 -3.24
CA VAL A 10 -8.00 7.66 -3.90
C VAL A 10 -6.88 7.58 -2.86
N PHE A 11 -6.98 8.38 -1.79
CA PHE A 11 -6.02 8.38 -0.69
C PHE A 11 -6.02 7.08 0.11
N LEU A 12 -7.20 6.49 0.34
CA LEU A 12 -7.28 5.21 1.05
C LEU A 12 -6.63 4.08 0.24
N LEU A 13 -6.91 4.02 -1.08
CA LEU A 13 -6.30 3.04 -1.97
C LEU A 13 -4.77 3.20 -1.99
N LEU A 14 -4.28 4.43 -2.14
CA LEU A 14 -2.86 4.75 -2.09
C LEU A 14 -2.23 4.33 -0.76
N GLY A 15 -2.89 4.62 0.37
CA GLY A 15 -2.42 4.27 1.70
C GLY A 15 -2.33 2.76 1.91
N VAL A 16 -3.34 2.01 1.47
CA VAL A 16 -3.38 0.54 1.57
C VAL A 16 -2.30 -0.10 0.71
N ALA A 17 -2.13 0.37 -0.53
CA ALA A 17 -1.08 -0.12 -1.41
C ALA A 17 0.33 0.25 -0.88
N SER A 18 0.50 1.45 -0.33
CA SER A 18 1.77 1.87 0.31
C SER A 18 2.10 0.99 1.52
N LEU A 19 1.10 0.66 2.34
CA LEU A 19 1.25 -0.25 3.47
C LEU A 19 1.63 -1.66 3.00
N LEU A 20 1.02 -2.16 1.93
CA LEU A 20 1.38 -3.45 1.33
C LEU A 20 2.85 -3.48 0.89
N VAL A 21 3.32 -2.43 0.19
CA VAL A 21 4.72 -2.33 -0.24
C VAL A 21 5.67 -2.31 0.96
N ALA A 22 5.37 -1.49 1.97
CA ALA A 22 6.19 -1.39 3.18
C ALA A 22 6.23 -2.73 3.95
N ALA A 23 5.08 -3.38 4.13
CA ALA A 23 5.00 -4.66 4.84
C ALA A 23 5.75 -5.77 4.09
N LYS A 24 5.63 -5.85 2.76
CA LYS A 24 6.42 -6.80 1.95
C LYS A 24 7.93 -6.58 2.08
N TYR A 25 8.38 -5.36 2.37
CA TYR A 25 9.79 -5.02 2.48
C TYR A 25 10.35 -5.22 3.91
N GLU A 26 9.61 -4.84 4.94
CA GLU A 26 10.08 -4.86 6.35
C GLU A 26 9.65 -6.10 7.14
N GLU A 27 8.49 -6.71 6.84
CA GLU A 27 7.93 -7.80 7.66
C GLU A 27 8.38 -9.19 7.18
N ILE A 28 8.60 -10.10 8.13
CA ILE A 28 8.87 -11.52 7.83
C ILE A 28 7.62 -12.18 7.22
N PHE A 29 6.43 -11.78 7.69
CA PHE A 29 5.13 -12.31 7.27
C PHE A 29 4.18 -11.16 6.96
N PRO A 30 4.25 -10.58 5.75
CA PRO A 30 3.37 -9.49 5.36
C PRO A 30 1.90 -9.93 5.29
N PRO A 31 0.94 -9.00 5.46
CA PRO A 31 -0.48 -9.30 5.34
C PRO A 31 -0.83 -9.75 3.93
N GLU A 32 -1.78 -10.68 3.82
CA GLU A 32 -2.25 -11.12 2.52
C GLU A 32 -3.16 -10.06 1.88
N LEU A 33 -3.15 -10.01 0.54
CA LEU A 33 -4.02 -9.11 -0.23
C LEU A 33 -5.51 -9.30 0.11
N LYS A 34 -5.93 -10.52 0.48
CA LYS A 34 -7.30 -10.81 0.91
C LYS A 34 -7.67 -10.12 2.23
N GLU A 35 -6.69 -9.97 3.13
CA GLU A 35 -6.87 -9.34 4.44
C GLU A 35 -6.95 -7.82 4.26
N LEU A 36 -6.12 -7.24 3.39
CA LEU A 36 -6.19 -5.83 3.04
C LEU A 36 -7.54 -5.43 2.40
N VAL A 37 -8.08 -6.28 1.53
CA VAL A 37 -9.44 -6.08 0.96
C VAL A 37 -10.52 -6.23 2.04
N PHE A 38 -10.32 -7.10 3.03
CA PHE A 38 -11.27 -7.29 4.11
C PHE A 38 -11.29 -6.10 5.09
N ILE A 39 -10.13 -5.60 5.53
CA ILE A 39 -10.04 -4.46 6.45
C ILE A 39 -10.54 -3.14 5.84
N THR A 40 -10.54 -3.05 4.51
CA THR A 40 -11.05 -1.88 3.76
C THR A 40 -12.55 -1.99 3.43
N ASP A 41 -13.27 -2.92 4.06
CA ASP A 41 -14.70 -3.21 3.81
C ASP A 41 -15.02 -3.45 2.32
N LYS A 42 -14.09 -4.10 1.61
CA LYS A 42 -14.17 -4.36 0.16
C LYS A 42 -14.36 -3.10 -0.68
N ALA A 43 -13.90 -1.94 -0.20
CA ALA A 43 -13.90 -0.69 -0.96
C ALA A 43 -13.11 -0.79 -2.27
N TYR A 44 -12.11 -1.70 -2.32
CA TYR A 44 -11.29 -1.97 -3.49
C TYR A 44 -11.15 -3.45 -3.75
N THR A 45 -11.01 -3.78 -5.03
CA THR A 45 -10.68 -5.10 -5.51
C THR A 45 -9.19 -5.37 -5.36
N LYS A 46 -8.82 -6.66 -5.36
CA LYS A 46 -7.41 -7.09 -5.37
C LYS A 46 -6.63 -6.46 -6.53
N GLN A 47 -7.27 -6.33 -7.69
CA GLN A 47 -6.63 -5.82 -8.88
C GLN A 47 -6.32 -4.33 -8.76
N GLU A 48 -7.23 -3.51 -8.24
CA GLU A 48 -7.00 -2.07 -8.00
C GLU A 48 -5.84 -1.83 -7.03
N ILE A 49 -5.70 -2.67 -5.99
CA ILE A 49 -4.58 -2.57 -5.04
C ILE A 49 -3.25 -2.94 -5.72
N LEU A 50 -3.24 -3.96 -6.58
CA LEU A 50 -2.04 -4.37 -7.32
C LEU A 50 -1.62 -3.36 -8.39
N GLU A 51 -2.58 -2.75 -9.07
CA GLU A 51 -2.33 -1.66 -10.02
C GLU A 51 -1.73 -0.45 -9.29
N MET A 52 -2.29 -0.05 -8.15
CA MET A 52 -1.73 1.02 -7.32
C MET A 52 -0.34 0.67 -6.78
N GLU A 53 -0.10 -0.58 -6.37
CA GLU A 53 1.24 -1.04 -5.96
C GLU A 53 2.27 -0.85 -7.08
N ALA A 54 1.92 -1.26 -8.30
CA ALA A 54 2.80 -1.08 -9.46
C ALA A 54 3.05 0.40 -9.76
N ASP A 55 2.03 1.25 -9.68
CA ASP A 55 2.14 2.68 -9.87
C ASP A 55 3.06 3.33 -8.82
N ILE A 56 2.96 2.93 -7.54
CA ILE A 56 3.84 3.42 -6.47
C ILE A 56 5.29 3.02 -6.76
N LEU A 57 5.55 1.74 -7.04
CA LEU A 57 6.90 1.23 -7.26
C LEU A 57 7.58 1.87 -8.48
N THR A 58 6.83 2.04 -9.57
CA THR A 58 7.31 2.71 -10.78
C THR A 58 7.57 4.20 -10.55
N THR A 59 6.68 4.89 -9.83
CA THR A 59 6.86 6.31 -9.46
C THR A 59 8.10 6.52 -8.59
N LEU A 60 8.39 5.58 -7.70
CA LEU A 60 9.57 5.63 -6.82
C LEU A 60 10.86 5.12 -7.48
N ASP A 61 10.83 4.72 -8.77
CA ASP A 61 11.99 4.11 -9.44
C ASP A 61 12.55 2.92 -8.64
N TYR A 62 11.65 2.16 -7.98
CA TYR A 62 11.97 1.07 -7.05
C TYR A 62 12.93 1.43 -5.90
N ARG A 63 13.10 2.73 -5.58
CA ARG A 63 13.98 3.22 -4.51
C ARG A 63 13.30 3.15 -3.14
N ILE A 64 12.97 1.95 -2.70
CA ILE A 64 12.26 1.70 -1.43
C ILE A 64 13.19 1.39 -0.25
N THR A 65 14.49 1.21 -0.49
CA THR A 65 15.51 0.81 0.51
C THR A 65 16.12 2.01 1.25
N VAL A 66 15.28 2.95 1.69
CA VAL A 66 15.72 4.18 2.37
C VAL A 66 15.66 4.00 3.90
N PRO A 67 16.62 4.57 4.66
CA PRO A 67 16.60 4.47 6.11
C PRO A 67 15.37 5.21 6.66
N THR A 68 14.55 4.50 7.43
CA THR A 68 13.43 5.09 8.15
C THR A 68 13.88 5.58 9.52
N ILE A 69 13.02 6.34 10.22
CA ILE A 69 13.29 6.81 11.59
C ILE A 69 13.62 5.62 12.51
N HIS A 70 12.97 4.46 12.29
CA HIS A 70 13.21 3.24 13.04
C HIS A 70 14.69 2.79 12.98
N SER A 71 15.34 2.90 11.82
CA SER A 71 16.76 2.54 11.64
C SER A 71 17.71 3.37 12.52
N PHE A 72 17.31 4.57 12.94
CA PHE A 72 18.11 5.42 13.83
C PHE A 72 17.79 5.20 15.32
N LEU A 73 16.60 4.70 15.65
CA LEU A 73 16.19 4.44 17.03
C LEU A 73 16.70 3.10 17.57
N CYS A 74 16.87 2.10 16.71
CA CYS A 74 17.34 0.77 17.09
C CYS A 74 18.88 0.63 17.13
N ARG A 75 19.61 1.74 17.22
CA ARG A 75 21.06 1.79 17.12
C ARG A 75 21.74 2.05 18.46
#